data_AF-A0AAX3AMM9-F1
#
_entry.id   AF-A0AAX3AMM9-F1
#
_cell.length_a   1.000
_cell.length_b   1.000
_cell.length_c   1.000
_cell.angle_alpha   90.00
_cell.angle_beta   90.00
_cell.angle_gamma   90.00
#
_symmetry.space_group_name_H-M   'P 1'
#
loop_
_entity.id
_entity.type
_entity.pdbx_description
1 polymer ?
#
loop_
_entity_poly.entity_id
_entity_poly.type
_entity_poly.pdbx_seq_one_letter_code
_entity_poly.pdbx_strand_id
1 'polypeptide(L)'
;MATRTETALRPSSVGCPDSSYAVAAGLYVAVVVAPMVVLGLSGITSSVAVLYLSLLGAIAGIAAIAGWGVSRTCGLAVSIGRTVLAWFLPIVPFAWFVGVFGASVVGWELPDVAFPLTVIGTGGGAFLGIILLGMSRSRYTKAVLSETVELAQWEARLPQRWRYVAIAGMVATGILGISGLIAEFAFGIDWAGWLYWLIFFWSLFAGVENPRTFRVTDAGLAVGRPLQHRFKPWAALTGYTATDDALVLQTTAWWRPAYRSDRDDIENLDTVVASLESVFDAHR
;
A
#
# COMPACT_ATOMS: atom_id res chain seq x y z
N MET A 1 -18.59 3.23 -39.32
CA MET A 1 -17.22 2.90 -38.87
C MET A 1 -16.62 4.19 -38.33
N ALA A 2 -16.87 4.48 -37.06
CA ALA A 2 -16.50 5.75 -36.43
C ALA A 2 -15.20 5.54 -35.65
N THR A 3 -14.12 6.14 -36.12
CA THR A 3 -12.82 6.20 -35.45
C THR A 3 -13.01 7.01 -34.18
N ARG A 4 -13.11 6.33 -33.04
CA ARG A 4 -13.16 6.96 -31.71
C ARG A 4 -11.79 7.58 -31.48
N THR A 5 -11.69 8.88 -31.72
CA THR A 5 -10.52 9.68 -31.39
C THR A 5 -10.31 9.56 -29.89
N GLU A 6 -9.31 8.78 -29.47
CA GLU A 6 -8.75 8.87 -28.13
C GLU A 6 -8.15 10.26 -28.01
N THR A 7 -8.99 11.21 -27.62
CA THR A 7 -8.56 12.52 -27.17
C THR A 7 -7.69 12.25 -25.96
N ALA A 8 -6.37 12.30 -26.15
CA ALA A 8 -5.40 12.28 -25.08
C ALA A 8 -5.68 13.50 -24.20
N LEU A 9 -6.54 13.31 -23.20
CA LEU A 9 -6.90 14.27 -22.18
C LEU A 9 -5.59 14.73 -21.52
N ARG A 10 -5.15 15.93 -21.88
CA ARG A 10 -4.06 16.62 -21.18
C ARG A 10 -4.61 16.96 -19.79
N PRO A 11 -4.06 16.40 -18.70
CA PRO A 11 -4.51 16.74 -17.35
C PRO A 11 -4.17 18.22 -17.10
N SER A 12 -5.17 19.08 -17.19
CA SER A 12 -5.03 20.49 -16.85
C SER A 12 -4.94 20.61 -15.33
N SER A 13 -3.78 21.06 -14.83
CA SER A 13 -3.44 21.33 -13.42
C SER A 13 -3.17 20.15 -12.48
N VAL A 14 -2.35 19.18 -12.89
CA VAL A 14 -1.64 18.37 -11.88
C VAL A 14 -0.51 19.23 -11.33
N GLY A 15 -0.78 19.92 -10.21
CA GLY A 15 0.23 20.70 -9.49
C GLY A 15 1.50 19.87 -9.24
N CYS A 16 2.66 20.53 -9.25
CA CYS A 16 3.93 19.87 -8.96
C CYS A 16 3.88 19.14 -7.60
N PRO A 17 4.66 18.07 -7.41
CA PRO A 17 4.44 17.13 -6.32
C PRO A 17 4.52 17.82 -4.96
N ASP A 18 3.53 17.60 -4.09
CA ASP A 18 3.57 18.13 -2.74
C ASP A 18 4.87 17.72 -2.05
N SER A 19 5.48 18.62 -1.29
CA SER A 19 6.74 18.41 -0.56
C SER A 19 6.73 17.12 0.27
N SER A 20 5.57 16.74 0.83
CA SER A 20 5.38 15.49 1.58
C SER A 20 5.66 14.22 0.76
N TYR A 21 5.29 14.20 -0.53
CA TYR A 21 5.58 13.06 -1.40
C TYR A 21 7.05 12.97 -1.76
N ALA A 22 7.68 14.10 -2.06
CA ALA A 22 9.10 14.18 -2.35
C ALA A 22 9.94 13.68 -1.17
N VAL A 23 9.59 14.09 0.05
CA VAL A 23 10.25 13.60 1.28
C VAL A 23 10.05 12.09 1.45
N ALA A 24 8.82 11.58 1.32
CA ALA A 24 8.55 10.14 1.46
C ALA A 24 9.29 9.31 0.38
N ALA A 25 9.35 9.82 -0.85
CA ALA A 25 10.04 9.17 -1.96
C ALA A 25 11.56 9.17 -1.77
N GLY A 26 12.11 10.30 -1.33
CA GLY A 26 13.52 10.41 -0.97
C GLY A 26 13.90 9.44 0.15
N LEU A 27 13.11 9.40 1.22
CA LEU A 27 13.36 8.50 2.35
C LEU A 27 13.24 7.03 1.94
N TYR A 28 12.28 6.67 1.07
CA TYR A 28 12.17 5.31 0.54
C TYR A 28 13.43 4.90 -0.22
N VAL A 29 13.91 5.73 -1.16
CA VAL A 29 15.13 5.45 -1.92
C VAL A 29 16.33 5.35 -0.97
N ALA A 30 16.42 6.24 0.01
CA ALA A 30 17.47 6.24 1.01
C ALA A 30 17.52 4.96 1.84
N VAL A 31 16.38 4.49 2.36
CA VAL A 31 16.31 3.27 3.17
C VAL A 31 16.62 2.03 2.33
N VAL A 32 16.25 2.01 1.05
CA VAL A 32 16.57 0.88 0.15
C VAL A 32 18.04 0.89 -0.27
N VAL A 33 18.65 2.06 -0.51
CA VAL A 33 19.99 2.17 -1.11
C VAL A 33 21.10 2.30 -0.07
N ALA A 34 20.89 3.05 1.02
CA ALA A 34 21.91 3.29 2.04
C ALA A 34 22.51 2.01 2.65
N PRO A 35 21.76 0.91 2.87
CA PRO A 35 22.36 -0.33 3.34
C PRO A 35 23.41 -0.91 2.36
N MET A 36 23.30 -0.68 1.04
CA MET A 36 24.35 -1.08 0.07
C MET A 36 25.65 -0.32 0.30
N VAL A 37 25.55 0.97 0.56
CA VAL A 37 26.71 1.83 0.81
C VAL A 37 27.45 1.36 2.07
N VAL A 38 26.71 1.06 3.14
CA VAL A 38 27.30 0.62 4.41
C VAL A 38 27.87 -0.80 4.33
N LEU A 39 27.21 -1.70 3.60
CA LEU A 39 27.75 -3.03 3.30
C LEU A 39 29.04 -2.98 2.46
N GLY A 40 29.13 -2.07 1.49
CA GLY A 40 30.38 -1.86 0.77
C GLY A 40 31.49 -1.32 1.69
N LEU A 41 31.13 -0.41 2.59
CA LEU A 41 32.08 0.20 3.52
C LEU A 41 32.57 -0.78 4.61
N SER A 42 31.75 -1.76 5.00
CA SER A 42 32.14 -2.76 6.01
C SER A 42 33.29 -3.66 5.56
N GLY A 43 33.54 -3.77 4.25
CA GLY A 43 34.75 -4.43 3.72
C GLY A 43 36.04 -3.65 3.97
N ILE A 44 35.95 -2.37 4.34
CA ILE A 44 37.10 -1.48 4.55
C ILE A 44 37.29 -1.16 6.04
N THR A 45 36.19 -1.06 6.80
CA THR A 45 36.23 -0.70 8.23
C THR A 45 35.29 -1.55 9.06
N SER A 46 35.78 -2.00 10.22
CA SER A 46 34.99 -2.70 11.23
C SER A 46 34.52 -1.79 12.36
N SER A 47 34.78 -0.48 12.28
CA SER A 47 34.38 0.48 13.32
C SER A 47 32.88 0.73 13.27
N VAL A 48 32.18 0.29 14.32
CA VAL A 48 30.73 0.46 14.47
C VAL A 48 30.31 1.93 14.38
N ALA A 49 31.09 2.84 14.98
CA ALA A 49 30.81 4.28 14.94
C ALA A 49 30.90 4.83 13.50
N VAL A 50 31.89 4.39 12.73
CA VAL A 50 32.07 4.82 11.33
C VAL A 50 30.92 4.28 10.47
N LEU A 51 30.55 3.01 10.62
CA LEU A 51 29.44 2.41 9.87
C LEU A 51 28.10 3.08 10.20
N TYR A 52 27.84 3.38 11.47
CA TYR A 52 26.62 4.07 11.90
C TYR A 52 26.53 5.50 11.36
N LEU A 53 27.60 6.29 11.50
CA LEU A 53 27.64 7.67 10.98
C LEU A 53 27.54 7.67 9.44
N SER A 54 28.14 6.68 8.78
CA SER A 54 28.03 6.51 7.32
C SER A 54 26.62 6.14 6.90
N LEU A 55 25.92 5.29 7.65
CA LEU A 55 24.51 4.97 7.41
C LEU A 55 23.65 6.23 7.50
N LEU A 56 23.81 7.03 8.56
CA LEU A 56 23.07 8.27 8.74
C LEU A 56 23.36 9.27 7.61
N GLY A 57 24.64 9.47 7.27
CA GLY A 57 25.06 10.35 6.19
C GLY A 57 24.53 9.90 4.82
N ALA A 58 24.57 8.59 4.54
CA ALA A 58 24.03 8.02 3.32
C ALA A 58 22.52 8.19 3.25
N ILE A 59 21.78 7.91 4.34
CA ILE A 59 20.33 8.11 4.38
C ILE A 59 19.98 9.58 4.10
N ALA A 60 20.61 10.51 4.82
CA ALA A 60 20.34 11.94 4.67
C ALA A 60 20.68 12.45 3.26
N GLY A 61 21.85 12.09 2.73
CA GLY A 61 22.32 12.51 1.41
C GLY A 61 21.45 11.94 0.28
N ILE A 62 21.20 10.62 0.31
CA ILE A 62 20.35 9.96 -0.70
C ILE A 62 18.92 10.49 -0.62
N ALA A 63 18.36 10.67 0.57
CA ALA A 63 17.01 11.19 0.72
C ALA A 63 16.87 12.62 0.18
N ALA A 64 17.86 13.48 0.44
CA ALA A 64 17.88 14.84 -0.08
C ALA A 64 17.97 14.86 -1.61
N ILE A 65 18.90 14.09 -2.20
CA ILE A 65 19.11 14.03 -3.66
C ILE A 65 17.87 13.46 -4.36
N ALA A 66 17.38 12.31 -3.89
CA ALA A 66 16.21 11.66 -4.48
C ALA A 66 14.93 12.50 -4.28
N GLY A 67 14.73 13.07 -3.10
CA GLY A 67 13.59 13.94 -2.82
C GLY A 67 13.60 15.21 -3.68
N TRP A 68 14.77 15.83 -3.87
CA TRP A 68 14.94 16.96 -4.77
C TRP A 68 14.69 16.58 -6.25
N GLY A 69 15.14 15.40 -6.68
CA GLY A 69 14.83 14.88 -8.01
C GLY A 69 13.33 14.68 -8.22
N VAL A 70 12.64 14.10 -7.24
CA VAL A 70 11.19 13.86 -7.30
C VAL A 70 10.40 15.18 -7.30
N SER A 71 10.82 16.18 -6.52
CA SER A 71 10.14 17.48 -6.47
C SER A 71 10.21 18.25 -7.80
N ARG A 72 11.23 17.98 -8.63
CA ARG A 72 11.36 18.54 -9.99
C ARG A 72 10.47 17.85 -11.03
N THR A 73 10.01 16.62 -10.77
CA THR A 73 9.23 15.84 -11.74
C THR A 73 7.73 15.97 -11.52
N CYS A 74 7.09 16.94 -12.19
CA CYS A 74 5.64 17.14 -12.07
C CYS A 74 4.88 15.95 -12.72
N GLY A 75 3.86 15.43 -12.02
CA GLY A 75 3.05 14.30 -12.47
C GLY A 75 3.57 12.88 -12.14
N LEU A 76 4.77 12.74 -11.57
CA LEU A 76 5.36 11.42 -11.26
C LEU A 76 4.50 10.59 -10.30
N ALA A 77 3.90 11.22 -9.28
CA ALA A 77 3.00 10.53 -8.36
C ALA A 77 1.74 9.97 -9.06
N VAL A 78 1.23 10.68 -10.06
CA VAL A 78 0.02 10.29 -10.80
C VAL A 78 0.35 9.19 -11.80
N SER A 79 1.48 9.28 -12.50
CA SER A 79 1.93 8.26 -13.45
C SER A 79 2.24 6.93 -12.76
N ILE A 80 2.91 6.98 -11.60
CA ILE A 80 3.13 5.80 -10.76
C ILE A 80 1.79 5.25 -10.28
N GLY A 81 0.91 6.10 -9.73
CA GLY A 81 -0.40 5.69 -9.22
C GLY A 81 -1.29 4.97 -10.26
N ARG A 82 -1.16 5.34 -11.54
CA ARG A 82 -1.86 4.71 -12.68
C ARG A 82 -1.31 3.32 -13.02
N THR A 83 -0.01 3.10 -12.83
CA THR A 83 0.69 1.93 -13.37
C THR A 83 0.71 0.78 -12.35
N VAL A 84 0.69 -0.45 -12.85
CA VAL A 84 0.92 -1.66 -12.02
C VAL A 84 2.29 -1.57 -11.31
N LEU A 85 3.23 -0.78 -11.85
CA LEU A 85 4.56 -0.56 -11.31
C LEU A 85 4.56 -0.10 -9.84
N ALA A 86 3.53 0.65 -9.40
CA ALA A 86 3.42 1.08 -8.01
C ALA A 86 3.33 -0.11 -7.02
N TRP A 87 2.84 -1.28 -7.45
CA TRP A 87 2.84 -2.48 -6.62
C TRP A 87 4.23 -3.02 -6.33
N PHE A 88 5.24 -2.70 -7.15
CA PHE A 88 6.60 -3.11 -6.89
C PHE A 88 7.27 -2.26 -5.79
N LEU A 89 6.77 -1.06 -5.47
CA LEU A 89 7.34 -0.22 -4.40
C LEU A 89 7.47 -0.97 -3.06
N PRO A 90 6.43 -1.65 -2.54
CA PRO A 90 6.57 -2.44 -1.33
C PRO A 90 7.34 -3.77 -1.53
N ILE A 91 7.51 -4.25 -2.77
CA ILE A 91 8.11 -5.56 -3.07
C ILE A 91 9.62 -5.46 -3.29
N VAL A 92 10.11 -4.43 -3.98
CA VAL A 92 11.53 -4.21 -4.29
C VAL A 92 12.44 -4.34 -3.06
N PRO A 93 12.08 -3.81 -1.87
CA PRO A 93 12.88 -3.96 -0.66
C PRO A 93 13.16 -5.41 -0.25
N PHE A 94 12.29 -6.38 -0.62
CA PHE A 94 12.52 -7.80 -0.34
C PHE A 94 13.68 -8.40 -1.13
N ALA A 95 14.18 -7.72 -2.17
CA ALA A 95 15.41 -8.11 -2.84
C ALA A 95 16.60 -8.16 -1.86
N TRP A 96 16.60 -7.32 -0.81
CA TRP A 96 17.58 -7.38 0.27
C TRP A 96 17.54 -8.71 1.01
N PHE A 97 16.34 -9.09 1.47
CA PHE A 97 16.13 -10.35 2.17
C PHE A 97 16.58 -11.53 1.30
N VAL A 98 16.14 -11.56 0.03
CA VAL A 98 16.54 -12.62 -0.92
C VAL A 98 18.04 -12.62 -1.16
N GLY A 99 18.68 -11.46 -1.29
CA GLY A 99 20.12 -11.35 -1.53
C GLY A 99 20.95 -11.84 -0.35
N VAL A 100 20.65 -11.40 0.87
CA VAL A 100 21.39 -11.78 2.08
C VAL A 100 21.13 -13.23 2.47
N PHE A 101 19.87 -13.68 2.39
CA PHE A 101 19.54 -15.09 2.60
C PHE A 101 20.15 -16.00 1.52
N GLY A 102 20.13 -15.58 0.26
CA GLY A 102 20.75 -16.33 -0.83
C GLY A 102 22.26 -16.47 -0.64
N ALA A 103 22.94 -15.40 -0.24
CA ALA A 103 24.37 -15.43 0.08
C ALA A 103 24.69 -16.39 1.24
N SER A 104 23.89 -16.38 2.31
CA SER A 104 24.11 -17.29 3.45
C SER A 104 23.90 -18.76 3.09
N VAL A 105 22.89 -19.07 2.26
CA VAL A 105 22.64 -20.46 1.78
C VAL A 105 23.79 -20.99 0.93
N VAL A 106 24.46 -20.13 0.16
CA VAL A 106 25.63 -20.50 -0.66
C VAL A 106 26.92 -20.59 0.17
N GLY A 107 26.86 -20.27 1.47
CA GLY A 107 28.00 -20.34 2.39
C GLY A 107 28.93 -19.14 2.32
N TRP A 108 28.46 -17.99 1.81
CA TRP A 108 29.24 -16.75 1.88
C TRP A 108 29.23 -16.21 3.30
N GLU A 109 30.43 -15.93 3.83
CA GLU A 109 30.59 -15.23 5.11
C GLU A 109 30.14 -13.78 4.96
N LEU A 110 28.99 -13.47 5.55
CA LEU A 110 28.43 -12.13 5.55
C LEU A 110 28.94 -11.36 6.78
N PRO A 111 29.23 -10.06 6.65
CA PRO A 111 29.53 -9.23 7.82
C PRO A 111 28.38 -9.25 8.83
N ASP A 112 28.68 -9.20 10.13
CA ASP A 112 27.66 -9.21 11.20
C ASP A 112 26.60 -8.11 11.03
N VAL A 113 26.98 -7.00 10.41
CA VAL A 113 26.09 -5.86 10.12
C VAL A 113 25.07 -6.14 9.01
N ALA A 114 25.24 -7.21 8.22
CA ALA A 114 24.37 -7.51 7.08
C ALA A 114 22.94 -7.83 7.48
N PHE A 115 22.73 -8.57 8.57
CA PHE A 115 21.40 -8.90 9.06
C PHE A 115 20.62 -7.66 9.53
N PRO A 116 21.16 -6.81 10.44
CA PRO A 116 20.50 -5.55 10.81
C PRO A 116 20.19 -4.65 9.61
N LEU A 117 21.13 -4.53 8.67
CA LEU A 117 20.95 -3.73 7.45
C LEU A 117 19.85 -4.28 6.54
N THR A 118 19.73 -5.61 6.45
CA THR A 118 18.64 -6.29 5.72
C THR A 118 17.28 -5.99 6.34
N VAL A 119 17.18 -5.99 7.68
CA VAL A 119 15.94 -5.66 8.39
C VAL A 119 15.54 -4.21 8.13
N ILE A 120 16.50 -3.27 8.21
CA ILE A 120 16.25 -1.85 7.93
C ILE A 120 15.83 -1.65 6.47
N GLY A 121 16.59 -2.21 5.52
CA GLY A 121 16.33 -2.08 4.09
C GLY A 121 15.01 -2.70 3.67
N THR A 122 14.74 -3.93 4.12
CA THR A 122 13.50 -4.67 3.80
C THR A 122 12.30 -4.07 4.51
N GLY A 123 12.35 -3.98 5.85
CA GLY A 123 11.22 -3.56 6.67
C GLY A 123 10.89 -2.08 6.47
N GLY A 124 11.91 -1.21 6.59
CA GLY A 124 11.74 0.22 6.38
C GLY A 124 11.38 0.56 4.93
N GLY A 125 12.02 -0.10 3.97
CA GLY A 125 11.69 0.06 2.55
C GLY A 125 10.27 -0.39 2.23
N ALA A 126 9.84 -1.57 2.71
CA ALA A 126 8.49 -2.07 2.46
C ALA A 126 7.43 -1.15 3.07
N PHE A 127 7.64 -0.70 4.31
CA PHE A 127 6.76 0.24 4.99
C PHE A 127 6.60 1.56 4.22
N LEU A 128 7.72 2.19 3.85
CA LEU A 128 7.70 3.42 3.05
C LEU A 128 7.11 3.19 1.65
N GLY A 129 7.35 2.02 1.05
CA GLY A 129 6.77 1.61 -0.22
C GLY A 129 5.25 1.52 -0.16
N ILE A 130 4.67 0.99 0.93
CA ILE A 130 3.22 0.98 1.17
C ILE A 130 2.67 2.40 1.28
N ILE A 131 3.34 3.29 2.03
CA ILE A 131 2.95 4.69 2.17
C ILE A 131 2.94 5.37 0.80
N LEU A 132 4.01 5.24 0.03
CA LEU A 132 4.13 5.82 -1.30
C LEU A 132 3.08 5.30 -2.27
N LEU A 133 2.81 4.00 -2.24
CA LEU A 133 1.73 3.39 -3.03
C LEU A 133 0.37 4.01 -2.65
N GLY A 134 0.08 4.16 -1.36
CA GLY A 134 -1.12 4.81 -0.86
C GLY A 134 -1.24 6.26 -1.34
N MET A 135 -0.19 7.06 -1.16
CA MET A 135 -0.13 8.45 -1.60
C MET A 135 -0.30 8.60 -3.12
N SER A 136 0.37 7.75 -3.90
CA SER A 136 0.31 7.79 -5.38
C SER A 136 -1.10 7.46 -5.87
N ARG A 137 -1.75 6.44 -5.28
CA ARG A 137 -3.14 6.08 -5.62
C ARG A 137 -4.16 7.11 -5.18
N SER A 138 -3.98 7.70 -4.01
CA SER A 138 -4.85 8.76 -3.53
C SER A 138 -4.80 9.98 -4.44
N ARG A 139 -3.61 10.36 -4.93
CA ARG A 139 -3.46 11.46 -5.90
C ARG A 139 -4.06 11.13 -7.26
N TYR A 140 -3.80 9.93 -7.77
CA TYR A 140 -4.44 9.48 -9.02
C TYR A 140 -5.97 9.53 -8.91
N THR A 141 -6.52 9.01 -7.81
CA THR A 141 -7.97 9.01 -7.57
C THR A 141 -8.53 10.43 -7.49
N LYS A 142 -7.86 11.36 -6.81
CA LYS A 142 -8.27 12.77 -6.76
C LYS A 142 -8.27 13.43 -8.14
N ALA A 143 -7.23 13.18 -8.95
CA ALA A 143 -7.13 13.75 -10.29
C ALA A 143 -8.21 13.22 -11.24
N VAL A 144 -8.57 11.94 -11.14
CA VAL A 144 -9.69 11.39 -11.91
C VAL A 144 -11.02 11.94 -11.40
N LEU A 145 -11.22 11.95 -10.07
CA LEU A 145 -12.49 12.39 -9.48
C LEU A 145 -12.82 13.87 -9.73
N SER A 146 -11.82 14.74 -9.90
CA SER A 146 -12.07 16.16 -10.20
C SER A 146 -12.70 16.38 -11.57
N GLU A 147 -12.64 15.39 -12.47
CA GLU A 147 -13.15 15.48 -13.84
C GLU A 147 -14.46 14.69 -14.02
N THR A 148 -14.98 14.06 -12.97
CA THR A 148 -16.12 13.14 -13.05
C THR A 148 -17.35 13.68 -12.33
N VAL A 149 -18.53 13.31 -12.81
CA VAL A 149 -19.80 13.64 -12.15
C VAL A 149 -20.15 12.55 -11.15
N GLU A 150 -20.37 12.96 -9.90
CA GLU A 150 -20.80 12.07 -8.82
C GLU A 150 -22.31 11.81 -8.92
N LEU A 151 -22.69 10.53 -9.07
CA LEU A 151 -24.07 10.08 -9.23
C LEU A 151 -24.69 9.66 -7.90
N ALA A 152 -23.91 8.95 -7.09
CA ALA A 152 -24.33 8.52 -5.75
C ALA A 152 -23.13 8.33 -4.83
N GLN A 153 -23.33 8.61 -3.55
CA GLN A 153 -22.36 8.39 -2.48
C GLN A 153 -23.00 7.54 -1.39
N TRP A 154 -22.24 6.59 -0.84
CA TRP A 154 -22.62 5.93 0.41
C TRP A 154 -21.40 5.62 1.26
N GLU A 155 -21.62 5.42 2.54
CA GLU A 155 -20.59 4.99 3.48
C GLU A 155 -20.98 3.61 4.01
N ALA A 156 -20.06 2.65 3.96
CA ALA A 156 -20.36 1.30 4.45
C ALA A 156 -19.13 0.60 5.01
N ARG A 157 -19.33 -0.14 6.11
CA ARG A 157 -18.30 -1.00 6.69
C ARG A 157 -18.25 -2.35 5.97
N LEU A 158 -17.34 -3.21 6.40
CA LEU A 158 -17.35 -4.62 6.01
C LEU A 158 -18.52 -5.33 6.72
N PRO A 159 -19.16 -6.32 6.07
CA PRO A 159 -20.22 -7.10 6.69
C PRO A 159 -19.79 -7.66 8.05
N GLN A 160 -20.71 -7.67 9.01
CA GLN A 160 -20.44 -8.00 10.42
C GLN A 160 -19.59 -9.28 10.62
N ARG A 161 -19.86 -10.34 9.85
CA ARG A 161 -19.10 -11.62 9.92
C ARG A 161 -17.60 -11.44 9.67
N TRP A 162 -17.24 -10.63 8.66
CA TRP A 162 -15.84 -10.35 8.31
C TRP A 162 -15.16 -9.43 9.30
N ARG A 163 -15.92 -8.50 9.89
CA ARG A 163 -15.42 -7.62 10.95
C ARG A 163 -14.99 -8.43 12.17
N TYR A 164 -15.81 -9.40 12.60
CA TYR A 164 -15.45 -10.28 13.71
C TYR A 164 -14.22 -11.14 13.43
N VAL A 165 -14.10 -11.72 12.23
CA VAL A 165 -12.92 -12.51 11.86
C VAL A 165 -11.65 -11.67 11.90
N ALA A 166 -11.70 -10.43 11.40
CA ALA A 166 -10.56 -9.52 11.44
C ALA A 166 -10.16 -9.16 12.89
N ILE A 167 -11.12 -8.82 13.75
CA ILE A 167 -10.87 -8.50 15.17
C ILE A 167 -10.32 -9.72 15.90
N ALA A 168 -10.96 -10.88 15.75
CA ALA A 168 -10.55 -12.11 16.40
C ALA A 168 -9.13 -12.51 16.01
N GLY A 169 -8.79 -12.40 14.72
CA GLY A 169 -7.42 -12.63 14.26
C GLY A 169 -6.42 -11.63 14.85
N MET A 170 -6.83 -10.39 15.12
CA MET A 170 -5.95 -9.35 15.67
C MET A 170 -5.63 -9.64 17.13
N VAL A 171 -6.67 -9.99 17.89
CA VAL A 171 -6.53 -10.37 19.30
C VAL A 171 -5.70 -11.65 19.41
N ALA A 172 -6.00 -12.67 18.61
CA ALA A 172 -5.27 -13.94 18.64
C ALA A 172 -3.79 -13.77 18.28
N THR A 173 -3.47 -13.05 17.21
CA THR A 173 -2.08 -12.79 16.82
C THR A 173 -1.35 -11.88 17.81
N GLY A 174 -2.04 -10.89 18.39
CA GLY A 174 -1.49 -10.06 19.46
C GLY A 174 -1.12 -10.86 20.70
N ILE A 175 -2.02 -11.75 21.16
CA ILE A 175 -1.75 -12.65 22.31
C ILE A 175 -0.56 -13.55 21.98
N LEU A 176 -0.56 -14.21 20.82
CA LEU A 176 0.55 -15.07 20.39
C LEU A 176 1.88 -14.32 20.31
N GLY A 177 1.88 -13.09 19.81
CA GLY A 177 3.07 -12.26 19.70
C GLY A 177 3.63 -11.87 21.08
N ILE A 178 2.77 -11.44 22.00
CA ILE A 178 3.17 -11.10 23.38
C ILE A 178 3.67 -12.35 24.11
N SER A 179 2.96 -13.47 24.01
CA SER A 179 3.38 -14.74 24.59
C SER A 179 4.71 -15.23 24.02
N GLY A 180 4.96 -15.04 22.72
CA GLY A 180 6.21 -15.34 22.06
C GLY A 180 7.40 -14.56 22.63
N LEU A 181 7.22 -13.25 22.82
CA LEU A 181 8.24 -12.41 23.47
C LEU A 181 8.50 -12.84 24.92
N ILE A 182 7.45 -13.13 25.69
CA ILE A 182 7.61 -13.62 27.07
C ILE A 182 8.37 -14.96 27.08
N ALA A 183 8.06 -15.87 26.16
CA ALA A 183 8.73 -17.15 26.03
C ALA A 183 10.22 -17.01 25.68
N GLU A 184 10.58 -16.10 24.78
CA GLU A 184 11.97 -15.78 24.45
C GLU A 184 12.71 -15.19 25.66
N PHE A 185 12.19 -14.11 26.24
CA PHE A 185 12.90 -13.37 27.30
C PHE A 185 12.90 -14.05 28.67
N ALA A 186 11.82 -14.73 29.05
CA ALA A 186 11.69 -15.36 30.37
C ALA A 186 12.14 -16.83 30.39
N PHE A 187 12.05 -17.52 29.25
CA PHE A 187 12.32 -18.97 29.17
C PHE A 187 13.44 -19.34 28.19
N GLY A 188 14.04 -18.37 27.50
CA GLY A 188 15.16 -18.61 26.58
C GLY A 188 14.76 -19.39 25.33
N ILE A 189 13.49 -19.29 24.90
CA ILE A 189 12.98 -19.99 23.73
C ILE A 189 13.15 -19.08 22.50
N ASP A 190 14.34 -19.11 21.89
CA ASP A 190 14.72 -18.18 20.81
C ASP A 190 13.75 -18.17 19.61
N TRP A 191 13.15 -19.32 19.28
CA TRP A 191 12.20 -19.38 18.16
C TRP A 191 10.85 -18.71 18.49
N ALA A 192 10.49 -18.57 19.77
CA ALA A 192 9.20 -18.01 20.18
C ALA A 192 9.13 -16.51 19.89
N GLY A 193 10.27 -15.82 19.85
CA GLY A 193 10.40 -14.43 19.39
C GLY A 193 9.83 -14.21 17.98
N TRP A 194 9.84 -15.25 17.13
CA TRP A 194 9.29 -15.15 15.78
C TRP A 194 7.78 -14.95 15.76
N LEU A 195 7.06 -15.39 16.79
CA LEU A 195 5.60 -15.19 16.90
C LEU A 195 5.24 -13.71 17.01
N TYR A 196 6.15 -12.87 17.53
CA TYR A 196 5.97 -11.41 17.53
C TYR A 196 5.73 -10.87 16.12
N TRP A 197 6.40 -11.42 15.11
CA TRP A 197 6.27 -10.93 13.73
C TRP A 197 4.86 -11.12 13.14
N LEU A 198 4.05 -12.02 13.70
CA LEU A 198 2.65 -12.21 13.29
C LEU A 198 1.80 -10.95 13.48
N ILE A 199 2.17 -10.07 14.43
CA ILE A 199 1.45 -8.80 14.65
C ILE A 199 1.55 -7.88 13.44
N PHE A 200 2.67 -7.89 12.72
CA PHE A 200 2.87 -7.08 11.52
C PHE A 200 2.00 -7.58 10.37
N PHE A 201 1.81 -8.90 10.25
CA PHE A 201 0.90 -9.45 9.25
C PHE A 201 -0.53 -8.94 9.47
N TRP A 202 -0.98 -8.89 10.73
CA TRP A 202 -2.32 -8.45 11.05
C TRP A 202 -2.51 -6.93 11.05
N SER A 203 -1.43 -6.15 11.16
CA SER A 203 -1.46 -4.69 11.00
C SER A 203 -2.00 -4.25 9.63
N LEU A 204 -1.90 -5.09 8.60
CA LEU A 204 -2.49 -4.84 7.26
C LEU A 204 -4.02 -4.83 7.29
N PHE A 205 -4.62 -5.47 8.28
CA PHE A 205 -6.07 -5.48 8.54
C PHE A 205 -6.48 -4.39 9.54
N ALA A 206 -5.54 -3.61 10.09
CA ALA A 206 -5.87 -2.47 10.92
C ALA A 206 -6.75 -1.48 10.14
N GLY A 207 -7.86 -1.08 10.74
CA GLY A 207 -8.85 -0.21 10.10
C GLY A 207 -9.79 -0.91 9.12
N VAL A 208 -9.88 -2.25 9.13
CA VAL A 208 -10.98 -3.01 8.48
C VAL A 208 -12.35 -2.58 9.01
N GLU A 209 -12.41 -2.16 10.27
CA GLU A 209 -13.61 -1.63 10.91
C GLU A 209 -13.98 -0.23 10.44
N ASN A 210 -13.01 0.53 9.91
CA ASN A 210 -13.25 1.89 9.51
C ASN A 210 -14.24 1.88 8.34
N PRO A 211 -15.29 2.69 8.42
CA PRO A 211 -16.22 2.81 7.32
C PRO A 211 -15.48 3.31 6.07
N ARG A 212 -15.99 2.86 4.92
CA ARG A 212 -15.44 3.19 3.60
C ARG A 212 -16.48 4.00 2.87
N THR A 213 -16.06 5.15 2.35
CA THR A 213 -16.91 5.96 1.48
C THR A 213 -16.79 5.43 0.06
N PHE A 214 -17.91 5.09 -0.55
CA PHE A 214 -18.01 4.69 -1.94
C PHE A 214 -18.70 5.81 -2.71
N ARG A 215 -18.19 6.09 -3.91
CA ARG A 215 -18.76 7.09 -4.83
C ARG A 215 -18.91 6.46 -6.20
N VAL A 216 -20.14 6.44 -6.70
CA VAL A 216 -20.46 6.13 -8.10
C VAL A 216 -20.22 7.38 -8.91
N THR A 217 -19.40 7.26 -9.94
CA THR A 217 -19.18 8.33 -10.91
C THR A 217 -19.46 7.82 -12.31
N ASP A 218 -19.65 8.72 -13.26
CA ASP A 218 -19.78 8.38 -14.68
C ASP A 218 -18.58 7.57 -15.22
N ALA A 219 -17.35 7.83 -14.75
CA ALA A 219 -16.16 7.12 -15.21
C ALA A 219 -15.83 5.82 -14.44
N GLY A 220 -16.29 5.69 -13.19
CA GLY A 220 -15.96 4.53 -12.36
C GLY A 220 -16.47 4.58 -10.92
N LEU A 221 -16.04 3.59 -10.14
CA LEU A 221 -16.25 3.53 -8.70
C LEU A 221 -15.02 4.06 -7.97
N ALA A 222 -15.19 5.08 -7.15
CA ALA A 222 -14.18 5.50 -6.19
C ALA A 222 -14.46 4.94 -4.79
N VAL A 223 -13.44 4.37 -4.18
CA VAL A 223 -13.48 3.81 -2.83
C VAL A 223 -12.48 4.58 -1.96
N GLY A 224 -13.00 5.34 -1.01
CA GLY A 224 -12.26 6.08 -0.01
C GLY A 224 -12.14 5.32 1.30
N ARG A 225 -10.92 5.24 1.82
CA ARG A 225 -10.58 4.99 3.22
C ARG A 225 -9.89 6.25 3.77
N PRO A 226 -9.91 6.49 5.09
CA PRO A 226 -9.26 7.67 5.70
C PRO A 226 -7.82 7.92 5.23
N LEU A 227 -7.08 6.87 4.88
CA LEU A 227 -5.68 6.96 4.42
C LEU A 227 -5.45 6.49 2.97
N GLN A 228 -6.47 5.96 2.28
CA GLN A 228 -6.29 5.39 0.93
C GLN A 228 -7.53 5.61 0.07
N HIS A 229 -7.38 6.34 -1.04
CA HIS A 229 -8.41 6.39 -2.08
C HIS A 229 -8.01 5.50 -3.26
N ARG A 230 -8.97 4.77 -3.79
CA ARG A 230 -8.79 3.91 -4.97
C ARG A 230 -9.91 4.16 -5.96
N PHE A 231 -9.53 4.42 -7.21
CA PHE A 231 -10.45 4.46 -8.33
C PHE A 231 -10.47 3.12 -9.08
N LYS A 232 -11.66 2.68 -9.51
CA LYS A 232 -11.89 1.51 -10.34
C LYS A 232 -12.76 1.89 -11.54
N PRO A 233 -12.24 1.80 -12.78
CA PRO A 233 -13.08 2.03 -13.95
C PRO A 233 -14.15 0.95 -14.06
N TRP A 234 -15.29 1.27 -14.67
CA TRP A 234 -16.41 0.33 -14.83
C TRP A 234 -16.02 -0.97 -15.54
N ALA A 235 -15.12 -0.92 -16.51
CA ALA A 235 -14.58 -2.10 -17.20
C ALA A 235 -13.87 -3.10 -16.26
N ALA A 236 -13.47 -2.69 -15.05
CA ALA A 236 -12.86 -3.57 -14.05
C ALA A 236 -13.88 -4.26 -13.12
N LEU A 237 -15.17 -3.96 -13.29
CA LEU A 237 -16.29 -4.51 -12.54
C LEU A 237 -17.21 -5.27 -13.49
N THR A 238 -17.75 -6.41 -13.04
CA THR A 238 -18.60 -7.27 -13.86
C THR A 238 -20.09 -7.02 -13.60
N GLY A 239 -20.42 -6.53 -12.41
CA GLY A 239 -21.79 -6.26 -12.01
C GLY A 239 -21.90 -6.07 -10.51
N TYR A 240 -23.14 -6.01 -10.03
CA TYR A 240 -23.47 -5.90 -8.62
C TYR A 240 -24.52 -6.95 -8.23
N THR A 241 -24.57 -7.24 -6.94
CA THR A 241 -25.60 -8.09 -6.35
C THR A 241 -25.96 -7.49 -4.99
N ALA A 242 -27.21 -7.10 -4.81
CA ALA A 242 -27.76 -6.71 -3.52
C ALA A 242 -28.40 -7.95 -2.89
N THR A 243 -27.85 -8.42 -1.77
CA THR A 243 -28.44 -9.46 -0.93
C THR A 243 -29.08 -8.85 0.31
N ASP A 244 -29.72 -9.66 1.14
CA ASP A 244 -30.28 -9.21 2.42
C ASP A 244 -29.20 -8.66 3.36
N ASP A 245 -28.03 -9.30 3.40
CA ASP A 245 -26.95 -8.91 4.32
C ASP A 245 -25.96 -7.86 3.75
N ALA A 246 -25.86 -7.71 2.42
CA ALA A 246 -24.75 -6.96 1.81
C ALA A 246 -25.01 -6.51 0.37
N LEU A 247 -24.41 -5.38 0.01
CA LEU A 247 -24.21 -4.97 -1.37
C LEU A 247 -22.82 -5.44 -1.83
N VAL A 248 -22.78 -6.27 -2.89
CA VAL A 248 -21.55 -6.88 -3.41
C VAL A 248 -21.29 -6.39 -4.83
N LEU A 249 -20.14 -5.74 -5.05
CA LEU A 249 -19.66 -5.35 -6.37
C LEU A 249 -18.58 -6.33 -6.83
N GLN A 250 -18.86 -7.03 -7.92
CA GLN A 250 -17.99 -8.08 -8.46
C GLN A 250 -16.89 -7.48 -9.34
N THR A 251 -15.66 -7.94 -9.16
CA THR A 251 -14.53 -7.53 -9.99
C THR A 251 -14.30 -8.52 -11.13
N THR A 252 -13.89 -8.02 -12.30
CA THR A 252 -13.66 -8.85 -13.50
C THR A 252 -12.59 -9.92 -13.31
N ALA A 253 -11.58 -9.66 -12.47
CA ALA A 253 -10.52 -10.63 -12.20
C ALA A 253 -10.95 -11.60 -11.08
N TRP A 254 -10.97 -12.90 -11.38
CA TRP A 254 -11.38 -13.97 -10.45
C TRP A 254 -10.59 -14.01 -9.13
N TRP A 255 -9.32 -13.62 -9.16
CA TRP A 255 -8.43 -13.59 -7.99
C TRP A 255 -8.61 -12.34 -7.13
N ARG A 256 -9.31 -11.32 -7.63
CA ARG A 256 -9.54 -10.08 -6.88
C ARG A 256 -10.78 -10.23 -6.00
N PRO A 257 -10.72 -9.86 -4.73
CA PRO A 257 -11.88 -9.91 -3.86
C PRO A 257 -12.92 -8.88 -4.30
N ALA A 258 -14.18 -9.30 -4.29
CA ALA A 258 -15.33 -8.42 -4.50
C ALA A 258 -15.39 -7.34 -3.40
N TYR A 259 -15.93 -6.17 -3.74
CA TYR A 259 -16.21 -5.15 -2.74
C TYR A 259 -17.52 -5.48 -2.06
N ARG A 260 -17.48 -5.67 -0.74
CA ARG A 260 -18.66 -5.92 0.08
C ARG A 260 -18.92 -4.71 0.96
N SER A 261 -20.16 -4.24 0.95
CA SER A 261 -20.68 -3.19 1.82
C SER A 261 -21.79 -3.80 2.66
N ASP A 262 -21.73 -3.59 3.97
CA ASP A 262 -22.84 -3.95 4.86
C ASP A 262 -24.09 -3.18 4.43
N ARG A 263 -25.23 -3.86 4.29
CA ARG A 263 -26.47 -3.25 3.79
C ARG A 263 -27.03 -2.25 4.78
N ASP A 264 -26.93 -2.55 6.07
CA ASP A 264 -27.53 -1.75 7.15
C ASP A 264 -26.83 -0.39 7.33
N ASP A 265 -25.58 -0.27 6.87
CA ASP A 265 -24.85 0.99 6.88
C ASP A 265 -25.24 1.93 5.71
N ILE A 266 -25.98 1.45 4.70
CA ILE A 266 -26.31 2.22 3.50
C ILE A 266 -27.61 3.00 3.73
N GLU A 267 -27.49 4.30 3.97
CA GLU A 267 -28.63 5.18 4.27
C GLU A 267 -29.73 5.17 3.20
N ASN A 268 -29.36 5.12 1.91
CA ASN A 268 -30.30 5.16 0.79
C ASN A 268 -29.96 4.09 -0.27
N LEU A 269 -30.26 2.84 0.08
CA LEU A 269 -29.94 1.69 -0.77
C LEU A 269 -30.60 1.77 -2.16
N ASP A 270 -31.86 2.21 -2.23
CA ASP A 270 -32.60 2.26 -3.49
C ASP A 270 -31.95 3.22 -4.48
N THR A 271 -31.50 4.39 -4.01
CA THR A 271 -30.78 5.37 -4.84
C THR A 271 -29.44 4.83 -5.32
N VAL A 272 -28.72 4.12 -4.44
CA VAL A 272 -27.43 3.48 -4.80
C VAL A 272 -27.64 2.40 -5.85
N VAL A 273 -28.64 1.54 -5.68
CA VAL A 273 -28.96 0.45 -6.62
C VAL A 273 -29.40 1.02 -7.97
N ALA A 274 -30.30 2.01 -8.00
CA ALA A 274 -30.74 2.66 -9.23
C ALA A 274 -29.57 3.33 -9.98
N SER A 275 -28.65 3.96 -9.24
CA SER A 275 -27.46 4.56 -9.83
C SER A 275 -26.53 3.51 -10.42
N LEU A 276 -26.29 2.39 -9.72
CA LEU A 276 -25.50 1.28 -10.24
C LEU A 276 -26.13 0.65 -11.48
N GLU A 277 -27.45 0.42 -11.46
CA GLU A 277 -28.21 -0.12 -12.59
C GLU A 277 -28.03 0.75 -13.83
N SER A 278 -28.27 2.07 -13.70
CA SER A 278 -28.14 3.02 -14.81
C SER A 278 -26.75 3.02 -15.46
N VAL A 279 -25.70 2.85 -14.65
CA VAL A 279 -24.31 2.88 -15.13
C VAL A 279 -23.92 1.56 -15.78
N PHE A 280 -24.33 0.43 -15.21
CA PHE A 280 -24.05 -0.89 -15.79
C PHE A 280 -24.82 -1.09 -17.11
N ASP A 281 -26.05 -0.58 -17.21
CA ASP A 281 -26.82 -0.62 -18.45
C ASP A 281 -26.19 0.26 -19.54
N ALA A 282 -25.66 1.43 -19.18
CA ALA A 282 -24.96 2.30 -20.13
C ALA A 282 -23.64 1.72 -20.67
N HIS A 283 -23.06 0.73 -19.99
CA HIS A 283 -21.76 0.12 -20.33
C HIS A 283 -21.84 -1.30 -20.90
N ARG A 284 -23.05 -1.85 -21.03
CA ARG A 284 -23.31 -3.19 -21.59
C ARG A 284 -23.47 -3.12 -23.10
#